data_AF-A0A7X7KS97-F1
#
_entry.id   AF-A0A7X7KS97-F1
#
_cell.length_a   1.000
_cell.length_b   1.000
_cell.length_c   1.000
_cell.angle_alpha   90.00
_cell.angle_beta   90.00
_cell.angle_gamma   90.00
#
_symmetry.space_group_name_H-M   'P 1'
#
loop_
_entity.id
_entity.type
_entity.pdbx_description
1 polymer ?
#
loop_
_entity_poly.entity_id
_entity_poly.type
_entity_poly.pdbx_seq_one_letter_code
_entity_poly.pdbx_strand_id
1 'polypeptide(L)'
;KTYLQPEIFYFSLMRPFAEIAIARSFARYRQYFSIFRSCNVGSKQNIWCGACSKCLFVYAILSPFVEASELSGIFGYDLWNQADLMADWRKLLGAEAVKPFECVGTVEEVQYAVYLTVNARLAAGVKRAALPLLLLYAVEAAEQGLLTQLHWDASAECLQSRSPEDPLKVWHKDEQVPMAYKALISDIVEEGRFYAE
;
A
#
# COMPACT_ATOMS: atom_id res chain seq x y z
N LYS A 1 34.09 -30.37 -1.26
CA LYS A 1 33.71 -29.12 -2.00
C LYS A 1 33.02 -29.52 -3.32
N THR A 2 31.98 -30.36 -3.28
CA THR A 2 31.46 -31.05 -4.48
C THR A 2 29.95 -30.86 -4.66
N TYR A 3 29.32 -29.95 -3.90
CA TYR A 3 27.85 -29.83 -3.82
C TYR A 3 27.31 -28.40 -3.97
N LEU A 4 28.16 -27.41 -4.21
CA LEU A 4 27.72 -26.03 -4.47
C LEU A 4 28.02 -25.68 -5.91
N GLN A 5 27.04 -25.10 -6.60
CA GLN A 5 27.24 -24.56 -7.93
C GLN A 5 28.28 -23.43 -7.88
N PRO A 6 29.03 -23.19 -8.99
CA PRO A 6 30.08 -22.18 -9.02
C PRO A 6 29.57 -20.76 -8.74
N GLU A 7 28.32 -20.49 -9.10
CA GLU A 7 27.66 -19.19 -8.93
C GLU A 7 26.46 -19.33 -8.01
N ILE A 8 26.42 -18.53 -6.95
CA ILE A 8 25.31 -18.46 -6.00
C ILE A 8 24.71 -17.06 -6.10
N PHE A 9 23.44 -16.97 -6.47
CA PHE A 9 22.69 -15.73 -6.53
C PHE A 9 21.85 -15.55 -5.27
N TYR A 10 21.97 -14.38 -4.63
CA TYR A 10 21.12 -13.97 -3.51
C TYR A 10 20.37 -12.70 -3.89
N PHE A 11 19.09 -12.83 -4.20
CA PHE A 11 18.22 -11.74 -4.62
C PHE A 11 16.77 -12.02 -4.22
N SER A 12 15.91 -11.01 -4.35
CA SER A 12 14.47 -11.15 -4.15
C SER A 12 13.75 -10.83 -5.45
N LEU A 13 12.82 -11.70 -5.84
CA LEU A 13 11.94 -11.45 -6.97
C LEU A 13 10.92 -10.32 -6.69
N MET A 14 10.64 -10.04 -5.42
CA MET A 14 9.61 -9.07 -5.03
C MET A 14 10.16 -7.67 -4.78
N ARG A 15 11.42 -7.56 -4.32
CA ARG A 15 12.07 -6.26 -4.03
C ARG A 15 12.10 -5.25 -5.18
N PRO A 16 12.06 -5.65 -6.46
CA PRO A 16 11.99 -4.68 -7.53
C PRO A 16 10.61 -4.00 -7.65
N PHE A 17 9.55 -4.57 -7.09
CA PHE A 17 8.19 -4.01 -7.16
C PHE A 17 7.90 -3.11 -5.96
N ALA A 18 7.08 -2.08 -6.19
CA ALA A 18 6.43 -1.36 -5.10
C ALA A 18 5.48 -2.29 -4.32
N GLU A 19 5.38 -2.09 -3.01
CA GLU A 19 4.46 -2.78 -2.12
C GLU A 19 2.99 -2.59 -2.56
N ILE A 20 2.61 -1.43 -3.10
CA ILE A 20 1.24 -1.25 -3.63
C ILE A 20 0.97 -2.10 -4.88
N ALA A 21 1.96 -2.30 -5.74
CA ALA A 21 1.83 -3.19 -6.90
C ALA A 21 1.67 -4.65 -6.44
N ILE A 22 2.44 -5.04 -5.41
CA ILE A 22 2.29 -6.34 -4.74
C ILE A 22 0.89 -6.48 -4.13
N ALA A 23 0.39 -5.45 -3.45
CA ALA A 23 -0.95 -5.45 -2.85
C ALA A 23 -2.05 -5.65 -3.91
N ARG A 24 -1.97 -4.96 -5.06
CA ARG A 24 -2.88 -5.14 -6.19
C ARG A 24 -2.90 -6.59 -6.69
N SER A 25 -1.72 -7.18 -6.90
CA SER A 25 -1.64 -8.57 -7.35
C SER A 25 -2.16 -9.54 -6.27
N PHE A 26 -1.79 -9.32 -5.01
CA PHE A 26 -2.22 -10.13 -3.87
C PHE A 26 -3.74 -10.12 -3.69
N ALA A 27 -4.41 -8.99 -3.93
CA ALA A 27 -5.87 -8.86 -3.79
C ALA A 27 -6.66 -9.86 -4.66
N ARG A 28 -6.05 -10.39 -5.73
CA ARG A 28 -6.66 -11.42 -6.59
C ARG A 28 -6.69 -12.82 -5.95
N TYR A 29 -5.85 -13.07 -4.94
CA TYR A 29 -5.71 -14.38 -4.29
C TYR A 29 -6.50 -14.45 -2.98
N ARG A 30 -7.83 -14.29 -3.09
CA ARG A 30 -8.74 -14.26 -1.94
C ARG A 30 -8.64 -15.48 -1.02
N GLN A 31 -8.22 -16.64 -1.53
CA GLN A 31 -8.00 -17.84 -0.73
C GLN A 31 -6.96 -17.68 0.38
N TYR A 32 -6.09 -16.67 0.29
CA TYR A 32 -5.06 -16.40 1.29
C TYR A 32 -5.46 -15.34 2.33
N PHE A 33 -6.61 -14.70 2.17
CA PHE A 33 -7.07 -13.60 3.04
C PHE A 33 -7.21 -14.01 4.52
N SER A 34 -7.53 -15.29 4.77
CA SER A 34 -7.66 -15.83 6.13
C SER A 34 -6.33 -16.18 6.80
N ILE A 35 -5.25 -16.36 6.04
CA ILE A 35 -3.97 -16.85 6.57
C ILE A 35 -2.84 -15.82 6.55
N PHE A 36 -2.91 -14.79 5.69
CA PHE A 36 -1.83 -13.81 5.61
C PHE A 36 -1.82 -12.90 6.85
N ARG A 37 -0.64 -12.70 7.42
CA ARG A 37 -0.41 -11.86 8.60
C ARG A 37 0.99 -11.25 8.54
N SER A 38 1.13 -9.97 8.86
CA SER A 38 2.44 -9.30 8.97
C SER A 38 2.49 -8.26 10.11
N CYS A 39 1.58 -8.36 11.07
CA CYS A 39 1.43 -7.40 12.18
C CYS A 39 2.70 -7.31 13.04
N ASN A 40 3.13 -6.08 13.37
CA ASN A 40 4.29 -5.87 14.25
C ASN A 40 4.04 -6.37 15.68
N VAL A 41 2.84 -6.15 16.22
CA VAL A 41 2.50 -6.44 17.62
C VAL A 41 1.90 -7.85 17.78
N GLY A 42 0.99 -8.23 16.89
CA GLY A 42 0.21 -9.47 16.97
C GLY A 42 0.83 -10.68 16.24
N SER A 43 1.99 -10.53 15.60
CA SER A 43 2.59 -11.62 14.79
C SER A 43 2.83 -12.90 15.57
N LYS A 44 3.28 -12.80 16.82
CA LYS A 44 3.54 -13.99 17.68
C LYS A 44 2.27 -14.77 18.02
N GLN A 45 1.12 -14.11 17.98
CA GLN A 45 -0.20 -14.71 18.20
C GLN A 45 -0.92 -15.02 16.88
N ASN A 46 -0.26 -14.74 15.74
CA ASN A 46 -0.82 -14.88 14.41
C ASN A 46 -2.12 -14.06 14.18
N ILE A 47 -2.18 -12.84 14.74
CA ILE A 47 -3.33 -11.94 14.63
C ILE A 47 -2.94 -10.59 14.00
N TRP A 48 -3.94 -9.91 13.43
CA TRP A 48 -3.89 -8.46 13.26
C TRP A 48 -4.33 -7.81 14.57
N CYS A 49 -3.50 -6.94 15.17
CA CYS A 49 -3.89 -6.25 16.40
C CYS A 49 -4.85 -5.08 16.15
N GLY A 50 -4.97 -4.62 14.90
CA GLY A 50 -5.80 -3.47 14.52
C GLY A 50 -5.34 -2.11 15.07
N ALA A 51 -4.22 -2.05 15.78
CA ALA A 51 -3.82 -0.86 16.56
C ALA A 51 -2.33 -0.47 16.37
N CYS A 52 -1.71 -0.85 15.26
CA CYS A 52 -0.33 -0.44 14.96
C CYS A 52 -0.15 0.04 13.51
N SER A 53 0.87 0.86 13.30
CA SER A 53 1.30 1.38 12.00
C SER A 53 1.40 0.31 10.89
N LYS A 54 1.85 -0.91 11.19
CA LYS A 54 1.91 -1.99 10.19
C LYS A 54 0.53 -2.52 9.78
N CYS A 55 -0.43 -2.61 10.71
CA CYS A 55 -1.82 -2.94 10.34
C CYS A 55 -2.38 -1.86 9.44
N LEU A 56 -2.21 -0.60 9.83
CA LEU A 56 -2.73 0.55 9.11
C LEU A 56 -2.14 0.67 7.70
N PHE A 57 -0.82 0.50 7.55
CA PHE A 57 -0.17 0.49 6.24
C PHE A 57 -0.69 -0.60 5.32
N VAL A 58 -0.78 -1.86 5.79
CA VAL A 58 -1.26 -2.97 4.95
C VAL A 58 -2.74 -2.77 4.59
N TYR A 59 -3.54 -2.25 5.52
CA TYR A 59 -4.93 -1.88 5.26
C TYR A 59 -5.03 -0.78 4.20
N ALA A 60 -4.15 0.23 4.27
CA ALA A 60 -4.09 1.32 3.31
C ALA A 60 -3.78 0.84 1.89
N ILE A 61 -2.71 0.06 1.69
CA ILE A 61 -2.30 -0.38 0.35
C ILE A 61 -3.24 -1.43 -0.27
N LEU A 62 -4.03 -2.15 0.54
CA LEU A 62 -5.05 -3.09 0.05
C LEU A 62 -6.40 -2.41 -0.24
N SER A 63 -6.70 -1.28 0.40
CA SER A 63 -7.98 -0.57 0.27
C SER A 63 -8.41 -0.16 -1.16
N PRO A 64 -7.49 0.08 -2.11
CA PRO A 64 -7.87 0.31 -3.50
C PRO A 64 -8.42 -0.92 -4.21
N PHE A 65 -8.08 -2.13 -3.74
CA PHE A 65 -8.23 -3.38 -4.49
C PHE A 65 -9.13 -4.40 -3.78
N VAL A 66 -9.52 -4.12 -2.54
CA VAL A 66 -10.35 -5.00 -1.70
C VAL A 66 -11.53 -4.20 -1.17
N GLU A 67 -12.73 -4.76 -1.28
CA GLU A 67 -13.96 -4.14 -0.79
C GLU A 67 -13.87 -3.87 0.73
N ALA A 68 -14.45 -2.75 1.18
CA ALA A 68 -14.26 -2.28 2.55
C ALA A 68 -14.75 -3.29 3.61
N SER A 69 -15.82 -4.02 3.33
CA SER A 69 -16.36 -5.07 4.20
C SER A 69 -15.45 -6.32 4.26
N GLU A 70 -14.91 -6.74 3.11
CA GLU A 70 -13.95 -7.85 3.01
C GLU A 70 -12.64 -7.49 3.73
N LEU A 71 -12.15 -6.27 3.52
CA LEU A 71 -10.96 -5.75 4.19
C LEU A 71 -11.16 -5.68 5.71
N SER A 72 -12.31 -5.19 6.18
CA SER A 72 -12.65 -5.21 7.61
C SER A 72 -12.69 -6.64 8.16
N GLY A 73 -13.19 -7.60 7.38
CA GLY A 73 -13.22 -9.03 7.74
C GLY A 73 -11.82 -9.65 7.88
N ILE A 74 -10.88 -9.27 7.01
CA ILE A 74 -9.48 -9.73 7.08
C ILE A 74 -8.82 -9.33 8.41
N PHE A 75 -8.97 -8.06 8.77
CA PHE A 75 -8.31 -7.46 9.92
C PHE A 75 -9.09 -7.67 11.22
N GLY A 76 -10.41 -7.87 11.14
CA GLY A 76 -11.33 -7.89 12.28
C GLY A 76 -11.74 -6.49 12.75
N TYR A 77 -11.37 -5.44 12.02
CA TYR A 77 -11.56 -4.05 12.39
C TYR A 77 -11.74 -3.17 11.16
N ASP A 78 -12.59 -2.14 11.26
CA ASP A 78 -12.59 -1.03 10.31
C ASP A 78 -11.54 0.00 10.74
N LEU A 79 -10.33 -0.10 10.20
CA LEU A 79 -9.22 0.77 10.60
C LEU A 79 -9.43 2.23 10.16
N TRP A 80 -10.24 2.48 9.13
CA TRP A 80 -10.44 3.83 8.63
C TRP A 80 -11.23 4.74 9.57
N ASN A 81 -11.93 4.16 10.54
CA ASN A 81 -12.66 4.89 11.57
C ASN A 81 -12.00 4.84 12.96
N GLN A 82 -10.79 4.29 13.10
CA GLN A 82 -10.10 4.24 14.38
C GLN A 82 -9.33 5.52 14.69
N ALA A 83 -9.85 6.32 15.63
CA ALA A 83 -9.22 7.57 16.05
C ALA A 83 -7.84 7.37 16.70
N ASP A 84 -7.64 6.27 17.43
CA ASP A 84 -6.37 5.98 18.11
C ASP A 84 -5.19 5.77 17.14
N LEU A 85 -5.49 5.45 15.87
CA LEU A 85 -4.50 5.30 14.80
C LEU A 85 -4.08 6.64 14.16
N MET A 86 -4.70 7.76 14.51
CA MET A 86 -4.46 9.05 13.86
C MET A 86 -2.98 9.48 13.93
N ALA A 87 -2.32 9.29 15.07
CA ALA A 87 -0.91 9.65 15.21
C ALA A 87 0.01 8.83 14.28
N ASP A 88 -0.27 7.54 14.11
CA ASP A 88 0.47 6.69 13.17
C ASP A 88 0.10 7.04 11.72
N TRP A 89 -1.16 7.40 11.47
CA TRP A 89 -1.62 7.79 10.15
C TRP A 89 -0.93 9.05 9.62
N ARG A 90 -0.79 10.07 10.48
CA ARG A 90 -0.09 11.34 10.14
C ARG A 90 1.37 11.09 9.72
N LYS A 91 2.04 10.17 10.40
CA LYS A 91 3.41 9.75 10.08
C LYS A 91 3.48 8.96 8.78
N LEU A 92 2.59 7.99 8.57
CA LEU A 92 2.53 7.20 7.33
C LEU A 92 2.24 8.06 6.10
N LEU A 93 1.38 9.08 6.25
CA LEU A 93 1.11 10.07 5.21
C LEU A 93 2.28 11.04 4.98
N GLY A 94 3.27 11.10 5.87
CA GLY A 94 4.36 12.08 5.81
C GLY A 94 3.96 13.50 6.25
N ALA A 95 2.80 13.67 6.88
CA ALA A 95 2.37 14.94 7.48
C ALA A 95 3.12 15.25 8.79
N GLU A 96 3.73 14.23 9.41
CA GLU A 96 4.67 14.35 10.52
C GLU A 96 5.95 13.57 10.23
N ALA A 97 7.06 14.00 10.83
CA ALA A 97 8.34 13.31 10.69
C ALA A 97 8.28 11.91 11.30
N VAL A 98 8.67 10.89 10.52
CA VAL A 98 8.84 9.51 10.99
C VAL A 98 10.19 9.37 11.69
N LYS A 99 10.26 8.56 12.74
CA LYS A 99 11.56 8.20 13.31
C LYS A 99 12.33 7.34 12.30
N PRO A 100 13.64 7.58 12.11
CA PRO A 100 14.46 6.70 11.28
C PRO A 100 14.28 5.25 11.75
N PHE A 101 14.06 4.31 10.84
CA PHE A 101 13.92 2.86 11.07
C PHE A 101 12.56 2.28 11.46
N GLU A 102 11.46 3.04 11.47
CA GLU A 102 10.12 2.44 11.53
C GLU A 102 9.80 1.80 10.15
N CYS A 103 10.10 0.50 10.00
CA CYS A 103 10.05 -0.20 8.70
C CYS A 103 8.61 -0.48 8.24
N VAL A 104 7.93 0.56 7.71
CA VAL A 104 6.55 0.47 7.24
C VAL A 104 6.36 1.30 5.97
N GLY A 105 6.54 0.68 4.79
CA GLY A 105 6.25 1.27 3.48
C GLY A 105 6.95 2.60 3.17
N THR A 106 6.60 3.22 2.05
CA THR A 106 6.99 4.59 1.73
C THR A 106 5.80 5.56 1.81
N VAL A 107 6.09 6.84 2.10
CA VAL A 107 5.07 7.91 2.09
C VAL A 107 4.38 8.00 0.73
N GLU A 108 5.14 7.83 -0.35
CA GLU A 108 4.64 7.89 -1.72
C GLU A 108 3.58 6.81 -1.98
N GLU A 109 3.84 5.56 -1.58
CA GLU A 109 2.87 4.48 -1.77
C GLU A 109 1.62 4.64 -0.91
N VAL A 110 1.77 5.11 0.34
CA VAL A 110 0.63 5.36 1.23
C VAL A 110 -0.26 6.43 0.62
N GLN A 111 0.32 7.55 0.22
CA GLN A 111 -0.40 8.63 -0.43
C GLN A 111 -1.06 8.17 -1.73
N TYR A 112 -0.36 7.41 -2.57
CA TYR A 112 -0.94 6.89 -3.81
C TYR A 112 -2.10 5.90 -3.55
N ALA A 113 -2.00 5.07 -2.52
CA ALA A 113 -3.12 4.21 -2.10
C ALA A 113 -4.33 5.02 -1.64
N VAL A 114 -4.12 6.13 -0.92
CA VAL A 114 -5.20 7.06 -0.53
C VAL A 114 -5.84 7.69 -1.77
N TYR A 115 -5.05 8.15 -2.73
CA TYR A 115 -5.55 8.71 -3.99
C TYR A 115 -6.54 7.77 -4.68
N LEU A 116 -6.15 6.50 -4.88
CA LEU A 116 -7.01 5.51 -5.50
C LEU A 116 -8.26 5.22 -4.64
N THR A 117 -8.07 5.00 -3.33
CA THR A 117 -9.12 4.63 -2.38
C THR A 117 -10.21 5.70 -2.25
N VAL A 118 -9.80 6.96 -2.14
CA VAL A 118 -10.70 8.11 -1.99
C VAL A 118 -11.39 8.40 -3.31
N ASN A 119 -10.65 8.50 -4.42
CA ASN A 119 -11.26 8.84 -5.71
C ASN A 119 -12.25 7.77 -6.18
N ALA A 120 -11.97 6.48 -5.95
CA ALA A 120 -12.93 5.41 -6.23
C ALA A 120 -14.23 5.59 -5.43
N ARG A 121 -14.15 5.97 -4.15
CA ARG A 121 -15.33 6.22 -3.30
C ARG A 121 -16.13 7.44 -3.77
N LEU A 122 -15.44 8.53 -4.09
CA LEU A 122 -16.07 9.74 -4.61
C LEU A 122 -16.77 9.48 -5.95
N ALA A 123 -16.11 8.75 -6.86
CA ALA A 123 -16.69 8.34 -8.13
C ALA A 123 -17.91 7.40 -7.96
N ALA A 124 -17.93 6.60 -6.89
CA ALA A 124 -19.10 5.79 -6.49
C ALA A 124 -20.22 6.62 -5.82
N GLY A 125 -20.08 7.94 -5.71
CA GLY A 125 -21.09 8.85 -5.16
C GLY A 125 -21.01 9.06 -3.64
N VAL A 126 -20.00 8.52 -2.97
CA VAL A 126 -19.75 8.83 -1.55
C VAL A 126 -19.36 10.29 -1.44
N LYS A 127 -20.08 11.07 -0.64
CA LYS A 127 -19.73 12.48 -0.39
C LYS A 127 -18.46 12.57 0.45
N ARG A 128 -17.64 13.60 0.22
CA ARG A 128 -16.43 13.88 1.04
C ARG A 128 -16.70 13.83 2.55
N ALA A 129 -17.79 14.46 3.01
CA ALA A 129 -18.16 14.49 4.43
C ALA A 129 -18.57 13.12 5.02
N ALA A 130 -18.81 12.12 4.16
CA ALA A 130 -19.13 10.75 4.55
C ALA A 130 -17.93 9.80 4.43
N LEU A 131 -16.74 10.31 4.05
CA LEU A 131 -15.53 9.51 4.09
C LEU A 131 -15.18 9.12 5.53
N PRO A 132 -14.66 7.90 5.75
CA PRO A 132 -14.14 7.49 7.05
C PRO A 132 -13.10 8.47 7.63
N LEU A 133 -13.02 8.53 8.96
CA LEU A 133 -12.21 9.49 9.71
C LEU A 133 -10.79 9.70 9.15
N LEU A 134 -10.03 8.62 8.95
CA LEU A 134 -8.64 8.71 8.51
C LEU A 134 -8.52 9.11 7.03
N LEU A 135 -9.47 8.70 6.19
CA LEU A 135 -9.49 9.11 4.77
C LEU A 135 -9.91 10.57 4.61
N LEU A 136 -10.87 11.04 5.41
CA LEU A 136 -11.25 12.45 5.46
C LEU A 136 -10.07 13.33 5.88
N TYR A 137 -9.34 12.93 6.93
CA TYR A 137 -8.11 13.62 7.34
C TYR A 137 -7.09 13.72 6.19
N ALA A 138 -6.91 12.64 5.41
CA ALA A 138 -5.95 12.66 4.30
C ALA A 138 -6.35 13.66 3.20
N VAL A 139 -7.65 13.82 2.93
CA VAL A 139 -8.16 14.85 2.01
C VAL A 139 -7.90 16.25 2.55
N GLU A 140 -8.18 16.49 3.83
CA GLU A 140 -7.94 17.78 4.48
C GLU A 140 -6.45 18.14 4.51
N ALA A 141 -5.59 17.16 4.80
CA ALA A 141 -4.14 17.34 4.77
C ALA A 141 -3.62 17.67 3.36
N ALA A 142 -4.18 17.02 2.33
CA ALA A 142 -3.85 17.30 0.93
C ALA A 142 -4.29 18.73 0.52
N GLU A 143 -5.48 19.16 0.95
CA GLU A 143 -6.02 20.50 0.71
C GLU A 143 -5.19 21.60 1.41
N GLN A 144 -4.68 21.31 2.61
CA GLN A 144 -3.79 22.20 3.36
C GLN A 144 -2.34 22.19 2.85
N GLY A 145 -2.02 21.37 1.84
CA GLY A 145 -0.68 21.26 1.29
C GLY A 145 0.34 20.57 2.21
N LEU A 146 -0.14 19.77 3.17
CA LEU A 146 0.73 19.02 4.10
C LEU A 146 1.32 17.75 3.46
N LEU A 147 0.75 17.30 2.34
CA LEU A 147 1.16 16.08 1.64
C LEU A 147 2.02 16.41 0.43
N THR A 148 3.17 15.75 0.30
CA THR A 148 4.14 16.01 -0.76
C THR A 148 3.71 15.49 -2.13
N GLN A 149 3.01 14.34 -2.17
CA GLN A 149 2.63 13.67 -3.41
C GLN A 149 1.14 13.82 -3.75
N LEU A 150 0.33 14.43 -2.88
CA LEU A 150 -1.10 14.63 -3.10
C LEU A 150 -1.52 16.08 -2.92
N HIS A 151 -2.52 16.46 -3.71
CA HIS A 151 -3.29 17.67 -3.46
C HIS A 151 -4.77 17.43 -3.75
N TRP A 152 -5.62 18.23 -3.12
CA TRP A 152 -7.05 18.27 -3.41
C TRP A 152 -7.32 19.26 -4.54
N ASP A 153 -8.06 18.83 -5.56
CA ASP A 153 -8.63 19.70 -6.59
C ASP A 153 -10.09 20.01 -6.22
N ALA A 154 -10.33 21.24 -5.77
CA ALA A 154 -11.66 21.68 -5.37
C ALA A 154 -12.63 21.84 -6.56
N SER A 155 -12.14 22.03 -7.78
CA SER A 155 -12.99 22.16 -8.97
C SER A 155 -13.46 20.80 -9.47
N ALA A 156 -12.57 19.80 -9.41
CA ALA A 156 -12.88 18.42 -9.79
C ALA A 156 -13.42 17.57 -8.62
N GLU A 157 -13.45 18.12 -7.40
CA GLU A 157 -13.80 17.45 -6.16
C GLU A 157 -13.11 16.08 -5.99
N CYS A 158 -11.81 16.02 -6.27
CA CYS A 158 -11.04 14.77 -6.15
C CYS A 158 -9.57 15.03 -5.74
N LEU A 159 -8.89 13.97 -5.31
CA LEU A 159 -7.44 14.01 -5.09
C LEU A 159 -6.71 13.90 -6.43
N GLN A 160 -5.57 14.57 -6.52
CA GLN A 160 -4.66 14.53 -7.65
C GLN A 160 -3.25 14.16 -7.19
N SER A 161 -2.64 13.19 -7.89
CA SER A 161 -1.26 12.76 -7.65
C SER A 161 -0.28 13.77 -8.25
N ARG A 162 0.79 14.05 -7.51
CA ARG A 162 1.96 14.82 -7.97
C ARG A 162 3.14 13.93 -8.30
N SER A 163 3.04 12.61 -8.08
CA SER A 163 4.13 11.70 -8.41
C SER A 163 4.35 11.69 -9.93
N PRO A 164 5.61 11.84 -10.39
CA PRO A 164 5.94 11.83 -11.81
C PRO A 164 5.78 10.44 -12.46
N GLU A 165 5.75 9.39 -11.64
CA GLU A 165 5.61 8.01 -12.08
C GLU A 165 4.39 7.38 -11.41
N ASP A 166 3.82 6.36 -12.05
CA ASP A 166 2.72 5.59 -11.48
C ASP A 166 3.29 4.49 -10.58
N PRO A 167 3.12 4.53 -9.23
CA PRO A 167 3.67 3.52 -8.31
C PRO A 167 3.21 2.09 -8.60
N LEU A 168 2.10 1.90 -9.34
CA LEU A 168 1.67 0.57 -9.79
C LEU A 168 2.49 0.03 -10.95
N LYS A 169 3.30 0.87 -11.58
CA LYS A 169 4.17 0.53 -12.69
C LYS A 169 5.65 0.64 -12.37
N VAL A 170 6.00 1.25 -11.23
CA VAL A 170 7.41 1.46 -10.86
C VAL A 170 8.12 0.15 -10.59
N TRP A 171 9.25 -0.01 -11.30
CA TRP A 171 10.23 -1.07 -11.10
C TRP A 171 11.48 -0.45 -10.48
N HIS A 172 11.57 -0.47 -9.15
CA HIS A 172 12.53 0.37 -8.43
C HIS A 172 13.99 -0.01 -8.69
N LYS A 173 14.32 -1.29 -8.97
CA LYS A 173 15.71 -1.82 -8.92
C LYS A 173 15.98 -3.07 -9.78
N ASP A 174 15.80 -2.98 -11.10
CA ASP A 174 16.15 -4.07 -12.05
C ASP A 174 17.60 -4.58 -11.87
N GLU A 175 18.54 -3.68 -11.57
CA GLU A 175 19.97 -4.00 -11.41
C GLU A 175 20.28 -5.00 -10.28
N GLN A 176 19.35 -5.21 -9.34
CA GLN A 176 19.52 -6.17 -8.24
C GLN A 176 19.07 -7.59 -8.61
N VAL A 177 18.46 -7.78 -9.78
CA VAL A 177 18.05 -9.09 -10.28
C VAL A 177 19.12 -9.59 -11.26
N PRO A 178 19.73 -10.76 -11.02
CA PRO A 178 20.72 -11.31 -11.94
C PRO A 178 20.10 -11.51 -13.33
N MET A 179 20.88 -11.28 -14.39
CA MET A 179 20.40 -11.29 -15.78
C MET A 179 19.61 -12.55 -16.14
N ALA A 180 20.05 -13.72 -15.65
CA ALA A 180 19.40 -15.00 -15.88
C ALA A 180 17.94 -15.08 -15.35
N TYR A 181 17.55 -14.18 -14.45
CA TYR A 181 16.21 -14.15 -13.82
C TYR A 181 15.38 -12.93 -14.20
N LYS A 182 15.90 -12.01 -15.02
CA LYS A 182 15.14 -10.82 -15.44
C LYS A 182 13.90 -11.18 -16.25
N ALA A 183 13.99 -12.18 -17.13
CA ALA A 183 12.84 -12.67 -17.90
C ALA A 183 11.68 -13.12 -17.00
N LEU A 184 11.96 -13.76 -15.87
CA LEU A 184 10.92 -14.18 -14.91
C LEU A 184 10.18 -12.97 -14.31
N ILE A 185 10.87 -11.85 -14.08
CA ILE A 185 10.26 -10.62 -13.60
C ILE A 185 9.45 -9.95 -14.71
N SER A 186 10.00 -9.89 -15.93
CA SER A 186 9.28 -9.39 -17.11
C SER A 186 8.01 -10.18 -17.38
N ASP A 187 8.03 -11.50 -17.27
CA ASP A 187 6.83 -12.34 -17.42
C ASP A 187 5.79 -12.05 -16.32
N ILE A 188 6.22 -11.86 -15.07
CA ILE A 188 5.34 -11.48 -13.95
C ILE A 188 4.64 -10.13 -14.21
N VAL A 189 5.36 -9.20 -14.87
CA VAL A 189 4.87 -7.89 -15.30
C VAL A 189 3.92 -8.02 -16.50
N GLU A 190 4.35 -8.70 -17.57
CA GLU A 190 3.69 -8.77 -18.88
C GLU A 190 2.51 -9.74 -18.93
N GLU A 191 2.52 -10.87 -18.21
CA GLU A 191 1.38 -11.82 -18.14
C GLU A 191 0.14 -11.22 -17.43
N GLY A 192 0.14 -9.92 -17.10
CA GLY A 192 -1.01 -9.28 -16.45
C GLY A 192 -1.27 -9.79 -15.03
N ARG A 193 -0.33 -10.51 -14.40
CA ARG A 193 -0.45 -10.88 -12.98
C ARG A 193 -0.38 -9.66 -12.06
N PHE A 194 0.40 -8.66 -12.47
CA PHE A 194 0.48 -7.38 -11.78
C PHE A 194 -0.29 -6.26 -12.47
N TYR A 195 -0.46 -6.26 -13.80
CA TYR A 195 -0.87 -5.06 -14.56
C TYR A 195 -2.21 -5.17 -15.31
N ALA A 196 -2.93 -6.29 -15.22
CA ALA A 196 -4.27 -6.39 -15.82
C ALA A 196 -5.28 -5.52 -15.06
N GLU A 197 -6.06 -4.74 -15.81
CA GLU A 197 -7.08 -3.76 -15.39
C GLU A 197 -8.20 -4.34 -14.51
#